data_AF-A0AA88LAW6-F1
#
_entry.id   AF-A0AA88LAW6-F1
#
_cell.length_a   1.000
_cell.length_b   1.000
_cell.length_c   1.000
_cell.angle_alpha   90.00
_cell.angle_beta   90.00
_cell.angle_gamma   90.00
#
_symmetry.space_group_name_H-M   'P 1'
#
loop_
_entity.id
_entity.type
_entity.pdbx_description
1 polymer ?
#
loop_
_entity_poly.entity_id
_entity_poly.type
_entity_poly.pdbx_seq_one_letter_code
_entity_poly.pdbx_strand_id
1 'polypeptide(L)'
;MSSITEETDNNAMLDTILFIQTAIAEISKELHSSVSERNEGLDEKLNVVISYAKDILIYSEKLGKIGDPKHRRFVSPLLPKVLPTCLLDSFSYCNDVQNLLSESDVERYADTLMELFTVSTNVFQFYCQSIRSYVVEETSQDIEDSAELLDRIARLGVVLTELDLTSGIKAWNTLISIFEAKKNSWFQEWRPATTWRHILTTVEKLLNNTFNETVFSGMDENLSEIAMQINGIKAILKVFVFLENMTSKPFSDEELDLIISLVNLLQRHSIPMLRMKNTPEKLLNQYERKVLVAIPCLLEPLEKNKDVVQAIRGSVTQCLESGEMFTSLLTSSFLLEPQYSQFVEEKSELVQTILELIDACTSEMMVGGFIPGVQLPGQPLPMLPIYEVIVTKIQALTATLLPEEVEDVVRVLLKFVSQPGLSGFAASDTLVFMARYGTESFCFELFQLSEQTIADLSCLTDTLSVKNQRLVALTRRLAFMLAPSDTPKIASSPYVPINQWDEDSVEVILASLLIVEEWTVARLEKLVSSCEKIVWNPGLSTSPFCKKVVVRLCEVLEKFSGIFHFINKDQGTCYLVKLVLSSVLQAVSTLDPTKIDEETHHQVSIHSLSPLQR
;
A
#
# COMPACT_ATOMS: atom_id res chain seq x y z
N MET A 1 -57.06 4.34 35.72
CA MET A 1 -56.58 3.41 36.76
C MET A 1 -55.35 2.61 36.33
N SER A 2 -55.09 2.38 35.03
CA SER A 2 -53.83 1.78 34.54
C SER A 2 -52.62 2.72 34.58
N SER A 3 -52.81 4.05 34.62
CA SER A 3 -51.73 5.04 34.60
C SER A 3 -51.01 5.25 35.94
N ILE A 4 -51.64 4.90 37.06
CA ILE A 4 -51.09 5.13 38.41
C ILE A 4 -50.13 3.99 38.81
N THR A 5 -50.35 2.78 38.30
CA THR A 5 -49.45 1.63 38.48
C THR A 5 -48.17 1.76 37.65
N GLU A 6 -48.25 2.31 36.43
CA GLU A 6 -47.06 2.55 35.59
C GLU A 6 -46.13 3.63 36.15
N GLU A 7 -46.68 4.71 36.71
CA GLU A 7 -45.88 5.81 37.28
C GLU A 7 -45.17 5.39 38.59
N THR A 8 -45.81 4.52 39.37
CA THR A 8 -45.20 3.93 40.58
C THR A 8 -44.14 2.89 40.25
N ASP A 9 -44.34 2.06 39.23
CA ASP A 9 -43.32 1.12 38.74
C ASP A 9 -42.11 1.82 38.11
N ASN A 10 -42.32 2.95 37.42
CA ASN A 10 -41.23 3.76 36.85
C ASN A 10 -40.36 4.43 37.93
N ASN A 11 -40.96 4.97 38.99
CA ASN A 11 -40.22 5.56 40.11
C ASN A 11 -39.45 4.49 40.90
N ALA A 12 -40.06 3.32 41.13
CA ALA A 12 -39.37 2.20 41.77
C ALA A 12 -38.17 1.70 40.95
N MET A 13 -38.28 1.68 39.62
CA MET A 13 -37.17 1.34 38.73
C MET A 13 -36.06 2.40 38.76
N LEU A 14 -36.42 3.69 38.76
CA LEU A 14 -35.50 4.81 38.93
C LEU A 14 -34.72 4.74 40.25
N ASP A 15 -35.42 4.49 41.35
CA ASP A 15 -34.80 4.35 42.68
C ASP A 15 -33.87 3.13 42.72
N THR A 16 -34.29 2.01 42.11
CA THR A 16 -33.46 0.80 41.97
C THR A 16 -32.20 1.09 41.16
N ILE A 17 -32.34 1.83 40.05
CA ILE A 17 -31.23 2.21 39.17
C ILE A 17 -30.26 3.18 39.86
N LEU A 18 -30.76 4.23 40.53
CA LEU A 18 -29.93 5.19 41.26
C LEU A 18 -29.18 4.51 42.41
N PHE A 19 -29.83 3.56 43.08
CA PHE A 19 -29.20 2.74 44.09
C PHE A 19 -28.05 1.91 43.50
N ILE A 20 -28.25 1.28 42.34
CA ILE A 20 -27.22 0.50 41.65
C ILE A 20 -26.03 1.35 41.27
N GLN A 21 -26.25 2.52 40.67
CA GLN A 21 -25.17 3.44 40.33
C GLN A 21 -24.38 3.86 41.56
N THR A 22 -25.06 4.12 42.67
CA THR A 22 -24.43 4.50 43.95
C THR A 22 -23.62 3.34 44.53
N ALA A 23 -24.20 2.14 44.58
CA ALA A 23 -23.54 0.94 45.10
C ALA A 23 -22.31 0.54 44.26
N ILE A 24 -22.44 0.58 42.94
CA ILE A 24 -21.34 0.33 42.00
C ILE A 24 -20.24 1.39 42.14
N ALA A 25 -20.59 2.69 42.23
CA ALA A 25 -19.62 3.75 42.41
C ALA A 25 -18.88 3.64 43.75
N GLU A 26 -19.56 3.25 44.82
CA GLU A 26 -18.95 2.97 46.12
C GLU A 26 -18.00 1.78 46.06
N ILE A 27 -18.36 0.71 45.35
CA ILE A 27 -17.51 -0.46 45.14
C ILE A 27 -16.26 -0.10 44.34
N SER A 28 -16.42 0.53 43.17
CA SER A 28 -15.32 0.98 42.32
C SER A 28 -14.34 1.89 43.05
N LYS A 29 -14.85 2.83 43.87
CA LYS A 29 -14.04 3.70 44.72
C LYS A 29 -13.22 2.91 45.74
N GLU A 30 -13.81 1.87 46.32
CA GLU A 30 -13.16 1.05 47.33
C GLU A 30 -12.07 0.15 46.74
N LEU A 31 -12.26 -0.43 45.55
CA LEU A 31 -11.22 -1.18 44.84
C LEU A 31 -10.02 -0.33 44.46
N HIS A 32 -10.27 0.89 43.97
CA HIS A 32 -9.19 1.82 43.61
C HIS A 32 -8.43 2.31 44.85
N SER A 33 -9.05 2.25 46.03
CA SER A 33 -8.41 2.59 47.32
C SER A 33 -7.69 1.42 48.00
N SER A 34 -7.92 0.17 47.58
CA SER A 34 -7.59 -1.05 48.35
C SER A 34 -6.55 -1.98 47.72
N VAL A 35 -5.68 -1.49 46.81
CA VAL A 35 -4.54 -2.29 46.30
C VAL A 35 -3.54 -2.64 47.43
N SER A 36 -3.65 -2.08 48.64
CA SER A 36 -2.73 -2.36 49.76
C SER A 36 -3.33 -2.96 51.04
N GLU A 37 -4.65 -3.14 51.18
CA GLU A 37 -5.25 -3.65 52.43
C GLU A 37 -6.24 -4.81 52.19
N ARG A 38 -6.18 -5.83 53.05
CA ARG A 38 -6.98 -7.06 52.94
C ARG A 38 -8.49 -6.74 52.95
N ASN A 39 -9.15 -7.04 51.84
CA ASN A 39 -10.57 -6.77 51.57
C ASN A 39 -11.53 -7.68 52.36
N GLU A 40 -11.69 -7.44 53.66
CA GLU A 40 -12.84 -7.97 54.41
C GLU A 40 -14.09 -7.11 54.08
N GLY A 41 -15.08 -7.69 53.40
CA GLY A 41 -16.36 -7.03 53.06
C GLY A 41 -16.67 -6.88 51.57
N LEU A 42 -15.72 -7.20 50.67
CA LEU A 42 -15.93 -7.12 49.22
C LEU A 42 -17.03 -8.09 48.74
N ASP A 43 -17.09 -9.30 49.30
CA ASP A 43 -18.13 -10.31 49.02
C ASP A 43 -19.55 -9.78 49.32
N GLU A 44 -19.72 -9.06 50.42
CA GLU A 44 -21.03 -8.54 50.82
C GLU A 44 -21.50 -7.46 49.84
N LYS A 45 -20.59 -6.57 49.42
CA LYS A 45 -20.89 -5.51 48.45
C LYS A 45 -21.14 -6.04 47.04
N LEU A 46 -20.38 -7.05 46.63
CA LEU A 46 -20.59 -7.79 45.39
C LEU A 46 -21.98 -8.44 45.36
N ASN A 47 -22.36 -9.13 46.42
CA ASN A 47 -23.67 -9.77 46.53
C ASN A 47 -24.82 -8.75 46.47
N VAL A 48 -24.61 -7.55 47.03
CA VAL A 48 -25.54 -6.44 46.92
C VAL A 48 -25.69 -6.02 45.44
N VAL A 49 -24.61 -5.77 44.70
CA VAL A 49 -24.68 -5.42 43.27
C VAL A 49 -25.36 -6.51 42.45
N ILE A 50 -25.03 -7.79 42.70
CA ILE A 50 -25.66 -8.93 42.02
C ILE A 50 -27.16 -8.96 42.27
N SER A 51 -27.59 -8.77 43.53
CA SER A 51 -29.01 -8.72 43.89
C SER A 51 -29.73 -7.63 43.10
N TYR A 52 -29.14 -6.44 43.04
CA TYR A 52 -29.75 -5.35 42.33
C TYR A 52 -29.72 -5.50 40.80
N ALA A 53 -28.68 -6.11 40.23
CA ALA A 53 -28.63 -6.43 38.80
C ALA A 53 -29.71 -7.46 38.44
N LYS A 54 -30.01 -8.43 39.33
CA LYS A 54 -31.14 -9.36 39.19
C LYS A 54 -32.47 -8.61 39.27
N ASP A 55 -32.60 -7.64 40.17
CA ASP A 55 -33.81 -6.82 40.24
C ASP A 55 -34.03 -6.03 38.95
N ILE A 56 -32.98 -5.39 38.38
CA ILE A 56 -33.06 -4.76 37.04
C ILE A 56 -33.55 -5.76 36.01
N LEU A 57 -33.00 -6.97 35.97
CA LEU A 57 -33.39 -7.98 34.99
C LEU A 57 -34.86 -8.37 35.16
N ILE A 58 -35.33 -8.59 36.39
CA ILE A 58 -36.72 -8.92 36.70
C ILE A 58 -37.66 -7.78 36.28
N TYR A 59 -37.31 -6.53 36.59
CA TYR A 59 -38.10 -5.36 36.18
C TYR A 59 -38.09 -5.19 34.66
N SER A 60 -36.95 -5.37 34.02
CA SER A 60 -36.77 -5.32 32.57
C SER A 60 -37.60 -6.39 31.84
N GLU A 61 -37.58 -7.64 32.33
CA GLU A 61 -38.41 -8.71 31.78
C GLU A 61 -39.90 -8.47 32.00
N LYS A 62 -40.30 -7.91 33.15
CA LYS A 62 -41.70 -7.53 33.40
C LYS A 62 -42.14 -6.47 32.40
N LEU A 63 -41.33 -5.45 32.14
CA LEU A 63 -41.60 -4.42 31.14
C LEU A 63 -41.62 -5.01 29.71
N GLY A 64 -40.72 -5.94 29.39
CA GLY A 64 -40.68 -6.61 28.08
C GLY A 64 -41.83 -7.59 27.82
N LYS A 65 -42.39 -8.23 28.87
CA LYS A 65 -43.56 -9.12 28.78
C LYS A 65 -44.88 -8.37 28.57
N ILE A 66 -44.89 -7.05 28.71
CA ILE A 66 -45.98 -6.18 28.25
C ILE A 66 -45.85 -6.04 26.72
N GLY A 67 -45.95 -7.17 26.00
CA GLY A 67 -45.67 -7.32 24.58
C GLY A 67 -46.72 -6.73 23.63
N ASP A 68 -47.52 -5.77 24.08
CA ASP A 68 -48.41 -5.01 23.19
C ASP A 68 -47.57 -3.92 22.48
N PRO A 69 -47.58 -3.82 21.13
CA PRO A 69 -46.98 -2.71 20.40
C PRO A 69 -47.38 -1.32 20.92
N LYS A 70 -48.54 -1.19 21.59
CA LYS A 70 -48.98 0.06 22.24
C LYS A 70 -48.23 0.40 23.53
N HIS A 71 -47.64 -0.59 24.19
CA HIS A 71 -46.89 -0.43 25.45
C HIS A 71 -45.38 -0.33 25.24
N ARG A 72 -44.87 -0.61 24.03
CA ARG A 72 -43.46 -0.34 23.64
C ARG A 72 -43.07 1.14 23.75
N ARG A 73 -44.06 2.04 23.64
CA ARG A 73 -43.92 3.49 23.87
C ARG A 73 -43.51 3.86 25.31
N PHE A 74 -43.51 2.90 26.24
CA PHE A 74 -43.21 3.12 27.66
C PHE A 74 -41.93 2.42 28.13
N VAL A 75 -41.01 2.03 27.22
CA VAL A 75 -39.61 1.86 27.63
C VAL A 75 -39.17 3.23 28.13
N SER A 76 -39.09 3.39 29.45
CA SER A 76 -38.80 4.67 30.09
C SER A 76 -37.59 5.32 29.40
N PRO A 77 -37.67 6.62 29.04
CA PRO A 77 -36.56 7.33 28.37
C PRO A 77 -35.25 7.35 29.18
N LEU A 78 -35.32 6.90 30.44
CA LEU A 78 -34.18 6.75 31.33
C LEU A 78 -33.44 5.42 31.14
N LEU A 79 -34.09 4.35 30.68
CA LEU A 79 -33.45 3.04 30.48
C LEU A 79 -32.28 3.11 29.48
N PRO A 80 -32.43 3.74 28.29
CA PRO A 80 -31.35 3.99 27.36
C PRO A 80 -30.18 4.73 27.98
N LYS A 81 -30.45 5.74 28.81
CA LYS A 81 -29.42 6.59 29.42
C LYS A 81 -28.67 5.85 30.53
N VAL A 82 -29.36 5.14 31.40
CA VAL A 82 -28.76 4.65 32.65
C VAL A 82 -28.23 3.22 32.59
N LEU A 83 -28.88 2.33 31.84
CA LEU A 83 -28.43 0.94 31.74
C LEU A 83 -27.00 0.80 31.19
N PRO A 84 -26.56 1.56 30.16
CA PRO A 84 -25.18 1.48 29.68
C PRO A 84 -24.15 1.80 30.75
N THR A 85 -24.42 2.76 31.64
CA THR A 85 -23.52 3.11 32.74
C THR A 85 -23.42 1.95 33.74
N CYS A 86 -24.57 1.42 34.18
CA CYS A 86 -24.59 0.30 35.13
C CYS A 86 -23.87 -0.93 34.57
N LEU A 87 -24.10 -1.23 33.28
CA LEU A 87 -23.44 -2.34 32.58
C LEU A 87 -21.94 -2.08 32.43
N LEU A 88 -21.56 -0.87 32.01
CA LEU A 88 -20.16 -0.50 31.84
C LEU A 88 -19.40 -0.68 33.14
N ASP A 89 -19.93 -0.15 34.24
CA ASP A 89 -19.27 -0.25 35.53
C ASP A 89 -19.21 -1.71 36.03
N SER A 90 -20.27 -2.50 35.82
CA SER A 90 -20.30 -3.91 36.22
C SER A 90 -19.28 -4.76 35.45
N PHE A 91 -19.16 -4.54 34.14
CA PHE A 91 -18.16 -5.23 33.32
C PHE A 91 -16.76 -4.70 33.58
N SER A 92 -16.56 -3.38 33.70
CA SER A 92 -15.26 -2.80 34.06
C SER A 92 -14.77 -3.37 35.38
N TYR A 93 -15.66 -3.52 36.36
CA TYR A 93 -15.34 -4.18 37.62
C TYR A 93 -14.86 -5.63 37.42
N CYS A 94 -15.58 -6.44 36.63
CA CYS A 94 -15.16 -7.81 36.32
C CYS A 94 -13.77 -7.83 35.67
N ASN A 95 -13.48 -6.89 34.77
CA ASN A 95 -12.19 -6.77 34.09
C ASN A 95 -11.06 -6.36 35.04
N ASP A 96 -11.30 -5.34 35.86
CA ASP A 96 -10.32 -4.82 36.83
C ASP A 96 -9.94 -5.90 37.84
N VAL A 97 -10.93 -6.65 38.35
CA VAL A 97 -10.69 -7.75 39.29
C VAL A 97 -9.86 -8.86 38.66
N GLN A 98 -10.16 -9.24 37.41
CA GLN A 98 -9.40 -10.26 36.69
C GLN A 98 -7.94 -9.84 36.44
N ASN A 99 -7.68 -8.54 36.21
CA ASN A 99 -6.36 -8.02 35.88
C ASN A 99 -5.51 -7.64 37.11
N LEU A 100 -6.12 -7.22 38.22
CA LEU A 100 -5.42 -6.67 39.39
C LEU A 100 -5.19 -7.68 40.52
N LEU A 101 -6.03 -8.71 40.64
CA LEU A 101 -5.93 -9.68 41.73
C LEU A 101 -4.97 -10.83 41.41
N SER A 102 -4.40 -11.42 42.47
CA SER A 102 -3.62 -12.66 42.35
C SER A 102 -4.51 -13.83 41.93
N GLU A 103 -3.95 -14.87 41.28
CA GLU A 103 -4.71 -16.07 40.86
C GLU A 103 -5.52 -16.67 42.03
N SER A 104 -4.94 -16.70 43.24
CA SER A 104 -5.61 -17.22 44.44
C SER A 104 -6.79 -16.37 44.91
N ASP A 105 -6.76 -15.06 44.67
CA ASP A 105 -7.88 -14.17 45.01
C ASP A 105 -8.96 -14.21 43.93
N VAL A 106 -8.59 -14.36 42.65
CA VAL A 106 -9.55 -14.58 41.56
C VAL A 106 -10.34 -15.87 41.78
N GLU A 107 -9.68 -16.96 42.15
CA GLU A 107 -10.36 -18.23 42.50
C GLU A 107 -11.35 -18.06 43.65
N ARG A 108 -11.00 -17.24 44.66
CA ARG A 108 -11.88 -16.97 45.81
C ARG A 108 -13.18 -16.26 45.41
N TYR A 109 -13.12 -15.34 44.45
CA TYR A 109 -14.27 -14.56 43.99
C TYR A 109 -14.90 -15.11 42.70
N ALA A 110 -14.41 -16.22 42.15
CA ALA A 110 -14.78 -16.72 40.83
C ALA A 110 -16.29 -16.94 40.67
N ASP A 111 -16.94 -17.60 41.64
CA ASP A 111 -18.39 -17.88 41.57
C ASP A 111 -19.22 -16.58 41.56
N THR A 112 -18.85 -15.62 42.41
CA THR A 112 -19.51 -14.31 42.54
C THR A 112 -19.31 -13.47 41.28
N LEU A 113 -18.10 -13.44 40.72
CA LEU A 113 -17.80 -12.75 39.46
C LEU A 113 -18.52 -13.37 38.27
N MET A 114 -18.58 -14.70 38.21
CA MET A 114 -19.31 -15.43 37.17
C MET A 114 -20.82 -15.16 37.25
N GLU A 115 -21.37 -15.06 38.45
CA GLU A 115 -22.77 -14.70 38.66
C GLU A 115 -23.05 -13.25 38.23
N LEU A 116 -22.21 -12.29 38.65
CA LEU A 116 -22.32 -10.89 38.23
C LEU A 116 -22.23 -10.77 36.71
N PHE A 117 -21.25 -11.43 36.10
CA PHE A 117 -21.05 -11.45 34.66
C PHE A 117 -22.29 -12.01 33.95
N THR A 118 -22.79 -13.17 34.38
CA THR A 118 -23.98 -13.81 33.79
C THR A 118 -25.21 -12.92 33.86
N VAL A 119 -25.48 -12.31 35.02
CA VAL A 119 -26.62 -11.40 35.19
C VAL A 119 -26.46 -10.15 34.31
N SER A 120 -25.26 -9.56 34.29
CA SER A 120 -24.94 -8.38 33.48
C SER A 120 -25.06 -8.67 31.99
N THR A 121 -24.64 -9.86 31.53
CA THR A 121 -24.83 -10.31 30.15
C THR A 121 -26.32 -10.40 29.83
N ASN A 122 -27.16 -10.99 30.69
CA ASN A 122 -28.60 -11.06 30.46
C ASN A 122 -29.25 -9.68 30.36
N VAL A 123 -28.89 -8.75 31.27
CA VAL A 123 -29.35 -7.37 31.23
C VAL A 123 -28.89 -6.67 29.94
N PHE A 124 -27.64 -6.89 29.51
CA PHE A 124 -27.12 -6.38 28.25
C PHE A 124 -27.86 -6.95 27.03
N GLN A 125 -28.19 -8.25 27.01
CA GLN A 125 -28.96 -8.84 25.92
C GLN A 125 -30.35 -8.21 25.80
N PHE A 126 -31.02 -7.98 26.94
CA PHE A 126 -32.28 -7.25 26.98
C PHE A 126 -32.11 -5.82 26.48
N TYR A 127 -31.09 -5.11 26.96
CA TYR A 127 -30.77 -3.74 26.53
C TYR A 127 -30.61 -3.65 25.01
N CYS A 128 -29.83 -4.53 24.39
CA CYS A 128 -29.64 -4.57 22.93
C CYS A 128 -30.95 -4.76 22.14
N GLN A 129 -31.91 -5.51 22.69
CA GLN A 129 -33.22 -5.71 22.06
C GLN A 129 -34.12 -4.48 22.21
N SER A 130 -34.10 -3.88 23.40
CA SER A 130 -34.95 -2.74 23.76
C SER A 130 -34.50 -1.43 23.10
N ILE A 131 -33.19 -1.19 23.05
CA ILE A 131 -32.63 0.07 22.53
C ILE A 131 -32.97 0.29 21.06
N ARG A 132 -33.04 -0.78 20.26
CA ARG A 132 -33.44 -0.70 18.85
C ARG A 132 -34.86 -0.17 18.69
N SER A 133 -35.78 -0.59 19.57
CA SER A 133 -37.18 -0.14 19.52
C SER A 133 -37.29 1.32 19.95
N TYR A 134 -36.58 1.68 21.01
CA TYR A 134 -36.52 3.05 21.53
C TYR A 134 -36.01 4.05 20.48
N VAL A 135 -34.87 3.72 19.86
CA VAL A 135 -34.21 4.55 18.87
C VAL A 135 -35.10 4.78 17.64
N VAL A 136 -35.95 3.85 17.23
CA VAL A 136 -36.87 4.08 16.11
C VAL A 136 -37.97 5.09 16.46
N GLU A 137 -38.39 5.16 17.71
CA GLU A 137 -39.59 5.91 18.13
C GLU A 137 -39.32 7.38 18.55
N GLU A 138 -38.11 7.72 19.01
CA GLU A 138 -37.79 9.09 19.45
C GLU A 138 -37.74 10.13 18.33
N THR A 139 -38.42 11.27 18.53
CA THR A 139 -38.33 12.47 17.70
C THR A 139 -37.03 13.24 17.97
N SER A 140 -36.58 13.99 16.96
CA SER A 140 -35.29 14.67 16.76
C SER A 140 -34.84 15.72 17.81
N GLN A 141 -35.32 15.70 19.05
CA GLN A 141 -35.16 16.82 19.98
C GLN A 141 -33.95 16.76 20.93
N ASP A 142 -33.31 15.60 21.17
CA ASP A 142 -32.13 15.48 22.07
C ASP A 142 -30.93 14.79 21.38
N ILE A 143 -30.21 15.55 20.56
CA ILE A 143 -29.01 15.09 19.83
C ILE A 143 -27.82 14.87 20.80
N GLU A 144 -27.67 15.69 21.84
CA GLU A 144 -26.57 15.57 22.82
C GLU A 144 -26.68 14.27 23.65
N ASP A 145 -27.89 13.94 24.14
CA ASP A 145 -28.13 12.68 24.85
C ASP A 145 -27.87 11.45 23.98
N SER A 146 -28.13 11.57 22.67
CA SER A 146 -27.88 10.51 21.69
C SER A 146 -26.39 10.30 21.46
N ALA A 147 -25.59 11.37 21.40
CA ALA A 147 -24.14 11.29 21.25
C ALA A 147 -23.47 10.61 22.45
N GLU A 148 -23.88 11.00 23.67
CA GLU A 148 -23.38 10.41 24.91
C GLU A 148 -23.77 8.93 25.03
N LEU A 149 -25.00 8.59 24.67
CA LEU A 149 -25.48 7.21 24.61
C LEU A 149 -24.62 6.35 23.68
N LEU A 150 -24.33 6.83 22.48
CA LEU A 150 -23.51 6.13 21.49
C LEU A 150 -22.07 5.92 22.00
N ASP A 151 -21.49 6.93 22.65
CA ASP A 151 -20.16 6.83 23.28
C ASP A 151 -20.16 5.78 24.40
N ARG A 152 -21.18 5.77 25.27
CA ARG A 152 -21.34 4.76 26.34
C ARG A 152 -21.45 3.34 25.77
N ILE A 153 -22.21 3.15 24.69
CA ILE A 153 -22.32 1.84 24.01
C ILE A 153 -20.98 1.45 23.38
N ALA A 154 -20.25 2.39 22.78
CA ALA A 154 -18.92 2.12 22.24
C ALA A 154 -17.94 1.69 23.34
N ARG A 155 -17.90 2.41 24.48
CA ARG A 155 -17.11 2.04 25.66
C ARG A 155 -17.49 0.67 26.20
N LEU A 156 -18.77 0.35 26.26
CA LEU A 156 -19.26 -0.97 26.62
C LEU A 156 -18.76 -2.04 25.64
N GLY A 157 -18.74 -1.72 24.33
CA GLY A 157 -18.14 -2.57 23.31
C GLY A 157 -16.65 -2.82 23.53
N VAL A 158 -15.87 -1.83 23.94
CA VAL A 158 -14.46 -1.99 24.31
C VAL A 158 -14.32 -2.98 25.46
N VAL A 159 -14.93 -2.69 26.61
CA VAL A 159 -14.81 -3.51 27.84
C VAL A 159 -15.28 -4.94 27.60
N LEU A 160 -16.42 -5.11 26.92
CA LEU A 160 -16.93 -6.44 26.60
C LEU A 160 -16.01 -7.20 25.64
N THR A 161 -15.36 -6.54 24.69
CA THR A 161 -14.42 -7.21 23.78
C THR A 161 -13.22 -7.79 24.52
N GLU A 162 -12.84 -7.21 25.66
CA GLU A 162 -11.75 -7.72 26.51
C GLU A 162 -12.18 -8.91 27.37
N LEU A 163 -13.42 -8.90 27.86
CA LEU A 163 -13.96 -9.96 28.73
C LEU A 163 -14.54 -11.15 27.97
N ASP A 164 -15.41 -10.88 26.99
CA ASP A 164 -16.09 -11.85 26.15
C ASP A 164 -16.34 -11.26 24.76
N LEU A 165 -15.49 -11.67 23.83
CA LEU A 165 -15.55 -11.22 22.44
C LEU A 165 -16.93 -11.42 21.79
N THR A 166 -17.71 -12.44 22.20
CA THR A 166 -19.06 -12.66 21.66
C THR A 166 -20.00 -11.53 22.06
N SER A 167 -20.02 -11.16 23.34
CA SER A 167 -20.78 -10.02 23.85
C SER A 167 -20.26 -8.69 23.29
N GLY A 168 -18.94 -8.54 23.15
CA GLY A 168 -18.33 -7.38 22.51
C GLY A 168 -18.81 -7.19 21.06
N ILE A 169 -18.77 -8.24 20.24
CA ILE A 169 -19.32 -8.25 18.87
C ILE A 169 -20.80 -7.84 18.86
N LYS A 170 -21.59 -8.31 19.83
CA LYS A 170 -23.00 -7.95 19.94
C LYS A 170 -23.19 -6.47 20.28
N ALA A 171 -22.33 -5.86 21.10
CA ALA A 171 -22.34 -4.43 21.39
C ALA A 171 -22.07 -3.60 20.14
N TRP A 172 -21.01 -3.92 19.40
CA TRP A 172 -20.67 -3.24 18.15
C TRP A 172 -21.76 -3.39 17.08
N ASN A 173 -22.36 -4.57 16.93
CA ASN A 173 -23.50 -4.75 16.02
C ASN A 173 -24.76 -4.00 16.46
N THR A 174 -24.97 -3.85 17.77
CA THR A 174 -26.08 -3.03 18.30
C THR A 174 -25.87 -1.58 17.93
N LEU A 175 -24.64 -1.08 18.08
CA LEU A 175 -24.26 0.27 17.68
C LEU A 175 -24.50 0.50 16.17
N ILE A 176 -24.10 -0.42 15.29
CA ILE A 176 -24.43 -0.38 13.85
C ILE A 176 -25.94 -0.30 13.63
N SER A 177 -26.73 -1.12 14.32
CA SER A 177 -28.18 -1.14 14.15
C SER A 177 -28.85 0.17 14.57
N ILE A 178 -28.33 0.82 15.62
CA ILE A 178 -28.77 2.15 16.07
C ILE A 178 -28.46 3.18 15.00
N PHE A 179 -27.25 3.14 14.43
CA PHE A 179 -26.90 4.03 13.34
C PHE A 179 -27.78 3.84 12.12
N GLU A 180 -28.05 2.59 11.71
CA GLU A 180 -28.95 2.27 10.59
C GLU A 180 -30.35 2.84 10.81
N ALA A 181 -30.89 2.73 12.03
CA ALA A 181 -32.20 3.24 12.37
C ALA A 181 -32.29 4.78 12.29
N LYS A 182 -31.19 5.50 12.51
CA LYS A 182 -31.18 6.98 12.61
C LYS A 182 -30.37 7.68 11.53
N LYS A 183 -30.12 7.00 10.41
CA LYS A 183 -29.31 7.46 9.27
C LYS A 183 -29.52 8.92 8.87
N ASN A 184 -30.77 9.38 8.92
CA ASN A 184 -31.16 10.66 8.37
C ASN A 184 -31.38 11.76 9.43
N SER A 185 -31.30 11.46 10.73
CA SER A 185 -31.80 12.38 11.78
C SER A 185 -30.76 12.86 12.79
N TRP A 186 -29.74 12.08 13.14
CA TRP A 186 -28.84 12.38 14.27
C TRP A 186 -27.41 12.76 13.87
N PHE A 187 -27.01 12.50 12.62
CA PHE A 187 -25.59 12.40 12.26
C PHE A 187 -24.97 13.64 11.62
N GLN A 188 -25.74 14.69 11.35
CA GLN A 188 -25.16 15.94 10.84
C GLN A 188 -24.33 16.70 11.90
N GLU A 189 -24.53 16.39 13.18
CA GLU A 189 -23.89 17.09 14.31
C GLU A 189 -22.99 16.20 15.17
N TRP A 190 -23.09 14.88 15.04
CA TRP A 190 -22.27 13.95 15.84
C TRP A 190 -20.83 13.86 15.31
N ARG A 191 -19.85 14.09 16.20
CA ARG A 191 -18.41 14.00 15.93
C ARG A 191 -17.71 13.21 17.04
N PRO A 192 -17.48 11.90 16.88
CA PRO A 192 -17.07 11.08 18.00
C PRO A 192 -15.60 10.69 17.89
N ALA A 193 -14.70 11.67 17.96
CA ALA A 193 -13.26 11.40 18.07
C ALA A 193 -12.96 10.38 19.20
N THR A 194 -13.76 10.39 20.29
CA THR A 194 -13.73 9.38 21.35
C THR A 194 -14.07 7.98 20.86
N THR A 195 -15.17 7.80 20.12
CA THR A 195 -15.55 6.50 19.55
C THR A 195 -14.50 6.00 18.56
N TRP A 196 -13.88 6.89 17.80
CA TRP A 196 -12.82 6.54 16.86
C TRP A 196 -11.56 6.07 17.58
N ARG A 197 -11.17 6.74 18.67
CA ARG A 197 -10.11 6.27 19.59
C ARG A 197 -10.44 4.88 20.14
N HIS A 198 -11.67 4.66 20.61
CA HIS A 198 -12.12 3.36 21.10
C HIS A 198 -12.04 2.26 20.03
N ILE A 199 -12.46 2.56 18.80
CA ILE A 199 -12.32 1.65 17.65
C ILE A 199 -10.85 1.31 17.41
N LEU A 200 -9.98 2.32 17.30
CA LEU A 200 -8.55 2.14 17.03
C LEU A 200 -7.90 1.24 18.08
N THR A 201 -8.04 1.57 19.37
CA THR A 201 -7.45 0.82 20.48
C THR A 201 -7.95 -0.63 20.52
N THR A 202 -9.25 -0.86 20.27
CA THR A 202 -9.83 -2.21 20.30
C THR A 202 -9.34 -3.04 19.12
N VAL A 203 -9.29 -2.44 17.91
CA VAL A 203 -8.76 -3.11 16.71
C VAL A 203 -7.29 -3.46 16.91
N GLU A 204 -6.49 -2.55 17.46
CA GLU A 204 -5.08 -2.78 17.77
C GLU A 204 -4.88 -3.96 18.71
N LYS A 205 -5.62 -3.98 19.83
CA LYS A 205 -5.55 -5.07 20.80
C LYS A 205 -5.94 -6.42 20.16
N LEU A 206 -7.01 -6.45 19.38
CA LEU A 206 -7.45 -7.67 18.69
C LEU A 206 -6.44 -8.15 17.63
N LEU A 207 -5.88 -7.24 16.83
CA LEU A 207 -4.87 -7.59 15.83
C LEU A 207 -3.60 -8.15 16.45
N ASN A 208 -3.13 -7.52 17.54
CA ASN A 208 -2.00 -8.01 18.31
C ASN A 208 -2.29 -9.41 18.87
N ASN A 209 -3.45 -9.62 19.50
CA ASN A 209 -3.85 -10.94 19.99
C ASN A 209 -3.96 -11.98 18.86
N THR A 210 -4.39 -11.58 17.67
CA THR A 210 -4.57 -12.47 16.51
C THR A 210 -3.22 -12.90 15.90
N PHE A 211 -2.25 -11.98 15.84
CA PHE A 211 -1.03 -12.15 15.02
C PHE A 211 0.29 -12.06 15.81
N ASN A 212 0.24 -12.07 17.15
CA ASN A 212 1.43 -12.17 17.99
C ASN A 212 2.10 -13.55 17.87
N GLU A 213 3.43 -13.57 17.95
CA GLU A 213 4.30 -14.72 17.60
C GLU A 213 4.02 -16.00 18.39
N THR A 214 3.49 -15.88 19.61
CA THR A 214 3.19 -17.03 20.49
C THR A 214 2.09 -17.93 19.94
N VAL A 215 1.15 -17.39 19.16
CA VAL A 215 -0.04 -18.10 18.66
C VAL A 215 0.29 -19.13 17.57
N PHE A 216 1.39 -18.95 16.83
CA PHE A 216 1.76 -19.81 15.71
C PHE A 216 2.40 -21.15 16.13
N SER A 217 2.71 -21.33 17.41
CA SER A 217 3.38 -22.53 17.93
C SER A 217 2.45 -23.73 18.23
N GLY A 218 1.12 -23.58 18.07
CA GLY A 218 0.11 -24.61 18.37
C GLY A 218 -1.19 -24.51 17.54
N MET A 219 -1.09 -24.13 16.26
CA MET A 219 -2.19 -23.54 15.49
C MET A 219 -3.47 -24.37 15.32
N ASP A 220 -3.44 -25.70 15.36
CA ASP A 220 -4.63 -26.50 15.05
C ASP A 220 -5.75 -26.37 16.12
N GLU A 221 -5.41 -26.05 17.36
CA GLU A 221 -6.40 -25.91 18.46
C GLU A 221 -7.02 -24.50 18.54
N ASN A 222 -6.36 -23.47 17.98
CA ASN A 222 -6.75 -22.05 18.17
C ASN A 222 -7.44 -21.39 16.97
N LEU A 223 -7.64 -22.09 15.85
CA LEU A 223 -8.24 -21.49 14.64
C LEU A 223 -9.66 -20.92 14.84
N SER A 224 -10.45 -21.51 15.74
CA SER A 224 -11.81 -21.03 16.04
C SER A 224 -11.78 -19.68 16.76
N GLU A 225 -10.87 -19.52 17.72
CA GLU A 225 -10.69 -18.28 18.48
C GLU A 225 -10.19 -17.15 17.59
N ILE A 226 -9.17 -17.42 16.77
CA ILE A 226 -8.64 -16.48 15.79
C ILE A 226 -9.72 -16.05 14.79
N ALA A 227 -10.55 -16.99 14.30
CA ALA A 227 -11.65 -16.65 13.41
C ALA A 227 -12.71 -15.76 14.09
N MET A 228 -12.92 -15.94 15.39
CA MET A 228 -13.77 -15.08 16.21
C MET A 228 -13.18 -13.68 16.34
N GLN A 229 -11.87 -13.55 16.61
CA GLN A 229 -11.14 -12.27 16.67
C GLN A 229 -11.26 -11.49 15.36
N ILE A 230 -11.07 -12.15 14.21
CA ILE A 230 -11.27 -11.54 12.88
C ILE A 230 -12.71 -11.07 12.67
N ASN A 231 -13.71 -11.85 13.13
CA ASN A 231 -15.11 -11.40 13.08
C ASN A 231 -15.36 -10.19 13.99
N GLY A 232 -14.67 -10.13 15.15
CA GLY A 232 -14.60 -8.97 16.03
C GLY A 232 -14.12 -7.72 15.30
N ILE A 233 -12.91 -7.78 14.73
CA ILE A 233 -12.32 -6.68 13.96
C ILE A 233 -13.26 -6.23 12.84
N LYS A 234 -13.84 -7.18 12.08
CA LYS A 234 -14.82 -6.87 11.03
C LYS A 234 -16.04 -6.11 11.56
N ALA A 235 -16.61 -6.53 12.69
CA ALA A 235 -17.77 -5.86 13.27
C ALA A 235 -17.42 -4.41 13.67
N ILE A 236 -16.24 -4.21 14.26
CA ILE A 236 -15.77 -2.88 14.68
C ILE A 236 -15.48 -1.99 13.46
N LEU A 237 -14.81 -2.50 12.44
CA LEU A 237 -14.54 -1.73 11.21
C LEU A 237 -15.82 -1.36 10.45
N LYS A 238 -16.86 -2.20 10.51
CA LYS A 238 -18.17 -1.84 9.97
C LYS A 238 -18.79 -0.64 10.67
N VAL A 239 -18.63 -0.53 11.99
CA VAL A 239 -19.06 0.65 12.76
C VAL A 239 -18.42 1.88 12.15
N PHE A 240 -17.09 1.85 11.98
CA PHE A 240 -16.32 2.95 11.40
C PHE A 240 -16.83 3.37 10.01
N VAL A 241 -16.90 2.42 9.07
CA VAL A 241 -17.38 2.67 7.70
C VAL A 241 -18.80 3.23 7.72
N PHE A 242 -19.61 2.82 8.71
CA PHE A 242 -20.95 3.37 8.86
C PHE A 242 -20.95 4.81 9.37
N LEU A 243 -20.08 5.17 10.34
CA LEU A 243 -19.98 6.56 10.82
C LEU A 243 -19.55 7.51 9.71
N GLU A 244 -18.61 7.06 8.91
CA GLU A 244 -18.08 7.77 7.77
C GLU A 244 -19.17 8.12 6.75
N ASN A 245 -19.94 7.12 6.32
CA ASN A 245 -21.00 7.30 5.31
C ASN A 245 -22.11 8.26 5.74
N MET A 246 -22.10 8.65 7.02
CA MET A 246 -23.07 9.51 7.67
C MET A 246 -22.56 10.93 7.87
N THR A 247 -21.24 11.11 7.94
CA THR A 247 -20.62 12.42 8.12
C THR A 247 -20.65 13.19 6.81
N SER A 248 -21.52 14.21 6.74
CA SER A 248 -21.56 15.16 5.61
C SER A 248 -20.54 16.30 5.74
N LYS A 249 -19.88 16.41 6.89
CA LYS A 249 -18.89 17.45 7.19
C LYS A 249 -17.47 16.90 6.96
N PRO A 250 -16.51 17.76 6.57
CA PRO A 250 -15.10 17.37 6.57
C PRO A 250 -14.66 16.99 7.99
N PHE A 251 -13.77 15.99 8.06
CA PHE A 251 -13.14 15.53 9.30
C PHE A 251 -12.27 16.62 9.92
N SER A 252 -12.20 16.64 11.25
CA SER A 252 -11.17 17.40 11.97
C SER A 252 -9.79 16.77 11.80
N ASP A 253 -8.74 17.54 12.10
CA ASP A 253 -7.36 17.03 12.08
C ASP A 253 -7.18 15.81 12.99
N GLU A 254 -7.75 15.84 14.19
CA GLU A 254 -7.72 14.70 15.11
C GLU A 254 -8.43 13.46 14.54
N GLU A 255 -9.57 13.66 13.89
CA GLU A 255 -10.30 12.58 13.23
C GLU A 255 -9.44 11.96 12.12
N LEU A 256 -8.84 12.78 11.25
CA LEU A 256 -7.94 12.34 10.18
C LEU A 256 -6.76 11.53 10.71
N ASP A 257 -6.10 12.00 11.77
CA ASP A 257 -4.98 11.32 12.40
C ASP A 257 -5.38 9.92 12.91
N LEU A 258 -6.58 9.79 13.47
CA LEU A 258 -7.12 8.49 13.92
C LEU A 258 -7.42 7.56 12.75
N ILE A 259 -7.97 8.06 11.65
CA ILE A 259 -8.20 7.24 10.43
C ILE A 259 -6.87 6.72 9.91
N ILE A 260 -5.88 7.60 9.77
CA ILE A 260 -4.57 7.24 9.20
C ILE A 260 -3.84 6.28 10.14
N SER A 261 -3.92 6.49 11.45
CA SER A 261 -3.40 5.55 12.45
C SER A 261 -4.02 4.16 12.31
N LEU A 262 -5.35 4.09 12.10
CA LEU A 262 -6.05 2.83 11.86
C LEU A 262 -5.61 2.16 10.56
N VAL A 263 -5.44 2.93 9.48
CA VAL A 263 -4.97 2.42 8.19
C VAL A 263 -3.55 1.85 8.33
N ASN A 264 -2.64 2.57 8.98
CA ASN A 264 -1.27 2.11 9.20
C ASN A 264 -1.24 0.84 10.06
N LEU A 265 -2.05 0.80 11.12
CA LEU A 265 -2.21 -0.38 11.94
C LEU A 265 -2.64 -1.59 11.09
N LEU A 266 -3.63 -1.43 10.22
CA LEU A 266 -4.05 -2.49 9.31
C LEU A 266 -2.96 -2.88 8.30
N GLN A 267 -2.13 -1.93 7.86
CA GLN A 267 -1.00 -2.16 6.95
C GLN A 267 0.18 -2.88 7.60
N ARG A 268 0.47 -2.62 8.89
CA ARG A 268 1.43 -3.41 9.68
C ARG A 268 1.04 -4.89 9.72
N HIS A 269 -0.26 -5.16 9.68
CA HIS A 269 -0.83 -6.51 9.57
C HIS A 269 -1.25 -6.86 8.14
N SER A 270 -0.65 -6.26 7.11
CA SER A 270 -0.95 -6.58 5.70
C SER A 270 -0.61 -8.04 5.35
N ILE A 271 -1.26 -8.59 4.31
CA ILE A 271 -1.01 -9.97 3.86
C ILE A 271 0.49 -10.27 3.64
N PRO A 272 1.28 -9.38 3.01
CA PRO A 272 2.71 -9.63 2.86
C PRO A 272 3.45 -9.80 4.20
N MET A 273 3.15 -8.97 5.19
CA MET A 273 3.73 -9.07 6.54
C MET A 273 3.31 -10.36 7.25
N LEU A 274 2.03 -10.71 7.16
CA LEU A 274 1.53 -11.94 7.75
C LEU A 274 2.11 -13.19 7.08
N ARG A 275 2.38 -13.15 5.77
CA ARG A 275 3.05 -14.23 5.04
C ARG A 275 4.50 -14.40 5.46
N MET A 276 5.23 -13.32 5.69
CA MET A 276 6.59 -13.39 6.22
C MET A 276 6.63 -14.03 7.62
N LYS A 277 5.54 -13.91 8.38
CA LYS A 277 5.34 -14.63 9.66
C LYS A 277 4.85 -16.08 9.51
N ASN A 278 4.82 -16.63 8.30
CA ASN A 278 4.32 -17.98 7.99
C ASN A 278 2.85 -18.21 8.40
N THR A 279 2.02 -17.16 8.32
CA THR A 279 0.59 -17.27 8.66
C THR A 279 -0.14 -18.23 7.70
N PRO A 280 -1.00 -19.14 8.19
CA PRO A 280 -1.72 -20.09 7.34
C PRO A 280 -2.61 -19.41 6.29
N GLU A 281 -2.61 -19.96 5.07
CA GLU A 281 -3.35 -19.39 3.94
C GLU A 281 -4.87 -19.28 4.20
N LYS A 282 -5.46 -20.23 4.92
CA LYS A 282 -6.89 -20.17 5.32
C LYS A 282 -7.19 -18.94 6.18
N LEU A 283 -6.25 -18.55 7.05
CA LEU A 283 -6.37 -17.41 7.94
C LEU A 283 -6.16 -16.10 7.18
N LEU A 284 -5.13 -16.04 6.34
CA LEU A 284 -4.87 -14.92 5.42
C LEU A 284 -6.11 -14.59 4.58
N ASN A 285 -6.71 -15.61 3.96
CA ASN A 285 -7.95 -15.47 3.17
C ASN A 285 -9.13 -14.92 3.99
N GLN A 286 -9.25 -15.32 5.27
CA GLN A 286 -10.32 -14.79 6.12
C GLN A 286 -10.07 -13.33 6.49
N TYR A 287 -8.83 -13.01 6.87
CA TYR A 287 -8.43 -11.66 7.23
C TYR A 287 -8.60 -10.70 6.04
N GLU A 288 -8.13 -11.09 4.86
CA GLU A 288 -8.28 -10.33 3.63
C GLU A 288 -9.75 -9.99 3.34
N ARG A 289 -10.62 -11.01 3.30
CA ARG A 289 -12.04 -10.87 2.93
C ARG A 289 -12.87 -10.12 3.97
N LYS A 290 -12.45 -10.10 5.23
CA LYS A 290 -13.25 -9.57 6.34
C LYS A 290 -12.73 -8.25 6.90
N VAL A 291 -11.42 -8.01 6.81
CA VAL A 291 -10.74 -6.87 7.43
C VAL A 291 -10.13 -5.96 6.37
N LEU A 292 -9.25 -6.47 5.50
CA LEU A 292 -8.53 -5.61 4.53
C LEU A 292 -9.44 -4.99 3.47
N VAL A 293 -10.57 -5.62 3.17
CA VAL A 293 -11.62 -5.04 2.30
C VAL A 293 -12.14 -3.70 2.84
N ALA A 294 -11.96 -3.40 4.13
CA ALA A 294 -12.35 -2.12 4.70
C ALA A 294 -11.39 -0.98 4.34
N ILE A 295 -10.11 -1.25 4.05
CA ILE A 295 -9.10 -0.19 3.82
C ILE A 295 -9.55 0.80 2.73
N PRO A 296 -9.99 0.38 1.53
CA PRO A 296 -10.49 1.32 0.53
C PRO A 296 -11.66 2.17 1.05
N CYS A 297 -12.58 1.58 1.82
CA CYS A 297 -13.69 2.31 2.43
C CYS A 297 -13.26 3.28 3.54
N LEU A 298 -12.11 3.03 4.19
CA LEU A 298 -11.52 3.95 5.17
C LEU A 298 -10.84 5.14 4.48
N LEU A 299 -10.42 4.97 3.22
CA LEU A 299 -9.64 5.95 2.45
C LEU A 299 -10.50 6.80 1.51
N GLU A 300 -11.54 6.23 0.88
CA GLU A 300 -12.57 6.95 0.11
C GLU A 300 -13.08 8.27 0.74
N PRO A 301 -13.26 8.37 2.08
CA PRO A 301 -13.73 9.59 2.74
C PRO A 301 -12.69 10.71 2.73
N LEU A 302 -11.42 10.29 2.77
CA LEU A 302 -10.26 11.16 2.79
C LEU A 302 -10.07 11.86 1.43
N GLU A 303 -10.62 11.30 0.35
CA GLU A 303 -10.53 11.89 -1.00
C GLU A 303 -11.14 13.29 -1.10
N LYS A 304 -12.07 13.61 -0.18
CA LYS A 304 -12.79 14.89 -0.16
C LYS A 304 -12.07 15.98 0.63
N ASN A 305 -10.99 15.64 1.35
CA ASN A 305 -10.31 16.55 2.26
C ASN A 305 -8.87 16.82 1.79
N LYS A 306 -8.53 18.09 1.54
CA LYS A 306 -7.18 18.49 1.12
C LYS A 306 -6.13 18.26 2.21
N ASP A 307 -6.54 18.33 3.47
CA ASP A 307 -5.65 18.20 4.63
C ASP A 307 -5.15 16.75 4.81
N VAL A 308 -5.75 15.79 4.11
CA VAL A 308 -5.37 14.37 4.10
C VAL A 308 -3.96 14.17 3.59
N VAL A 309 -3.53 14.91 2.57
CA VAL A 309 -2.15 14.80 2.07
C VAL A 309 -1.16 15.16 3.17
N GLN A 310 -1.46 16.21 3.95
CA GLN A 310 -0.61 16.64 5.05
C GLN A 310 -0.60 15.63 6.20
N ALA A 311 -1.75 15.08 6.55
CA ALA A 311 -1.86 14.07 7.58
C ALA A 311 -1.15 12.76 7.19
N ILE A 312 -1.28 12.32 5.93
CA ILE A 312 -0.54 11.16 5.41
C ILE A 312 0.97 11.44 5.44
N ARG A 313 1.42 12.62 5.01
CA ARG A 313 2.85 13.01 5.09
C ARG A 313 3.37 12.99 6.53
N GLY A 314 2.64 13.57 7.47
CA GLY A 314 3.01 13.55 8.89
C GLY A 314 3.14 12.11 9.41
N SER A 315 2.23 11.24 9.01
CA SER A 315 2.25 9.84 9.37
C SER A 315 3.40 9.05 8.75
N VAL A 316 3.75 9.31 7.49
CA VAL A 316 4.93 8.74 6.84
C VAL A 316 6.19 9.11 7.61
N THR A 317 6.33 10.37 8.02
CA THR A 317 7.46 10.83 8.86
C THR A 317 7.51 10.08 10.19
N GLN A 318 6.38 9.92 10.88
CA GLN A 318 6.32 9.17 12.14
C GLN A 318 6.71 7.69 11.95
N CYS A 319 6.27 7.05 10.86
CA CYS A 319 6.63 5.67 10.55
C CYS A 319 8.13 5.54 10.22
N LEU A 320 8.71 6.51 9.51
CA LEU A 320 10.15 6.60 9.25
C LEU A 320 10.95 6.74 10.57
N GLU A 321 10.52 7.62 11.46
CA GLU A 321 11.18 7.84 12.76
C GLU A 321 11.11 6.63 13.69
N SER A 322 10.05 5.83 13.59
CA SER A 322 9.89 4.57 14.33
C SER A 322 10.56 3.36 13.67
N GLY A 323 11.11 3.52 12.45
CA GLY A 323 11.79 2.44 11.71
C GLY A 323 10.86 1.50 10.96
N GLU A 324 9.58 1.82 10.82
CA GLU A 324 8.56 1.01 10.15
C GLU A 324 8.54 1.25 8.63
N MET A 325 9.68 1.05 7.97
CA MET A 325 9.89 1.43 6.56
C MET A 325 8.82 0.86 5.60
N PHE A 326 8.43 -0.40 5.80
CA PHE A 326 7.44 -1.04 4.92
C PHE A 326 6.04 -0.46 5.10
N THR A 327 5.65 -0.14 6.34
CA THR A 327 4.41 0.59 6.61
C THR A 327 4.47 1.96 5.95
N SER A 328 5.56 2.72 6.16
CA SER A 328 5.77 4.03 5.50
C SER A 328 5.61 3.95 3.99
N LEU A 329 6.12 2.89 3.35
CA LEU A 329 6.01 2.68 1.91
C LEU A 329 4.57 2.44 1.48
N LEU A 330 3.84 1.58 2.17
CA LEU A 330 2.43 1.29 1.86
C LEU A 330 1.57 2.54 2.08
N THR A 331 1.78 3.28 3.18
CA THR A 331 1.09 4.54 3.47
C THR A 331 1.39 5.61 2.41
N SER A 332 2.66 5.80 2.05
CA SER A 332 3.07 6.73 0.99
C SER A 332 2.46 6.37 -0.36
N SER A 333 2.27 5.08 -0.64
CA SER A 333 1.71 4.62 -1.91
C SER A 333 0.24 5.02 -2.12
N PHE A 334 -0.48 5.42 -1.07
CA PHE A 334 -1.82 5.98 -1.23
C PHE A 334 -1.79 7.34 -1.91
N LEU A 335 -0.77 8.16 -1.62
CA LEU A 335 -0.61 9.48 -2.25
C LEU A 335 -0.33 9.39 -3.76
N LEU A 336 0.01 8.20 -4.26
CA LEU A 336 0.17 7.94 -5.70
C LEU A 336 -1.17 7.71 -6.42
N GLU A 337 -2.26 7.43 -5.70
CA GLU A 337 -3.54 7.17 -6.35
C GLU A 337 -4.11 8.46 -6.95
N PRO A 338 -4.72 8.42 -8.16
CA PRO A 338 -5.14 9.61 -8.88
C PRO A 338 -6.03 10.57 -8.07
N GLN A 339 -6.87 10.04 -7.18
CA GLN A 339 -7.75 10.85 -6.34
C GLN A 339 -6.99 11.71 -5.32
N TYR A 340 -5.81 11.29 -4.85
CA TYR A 340 -5.00 12.03 -3.87
C TYR A 340 -3.86 12.79 -4.52
N SER A 341 -3.28 12.25 -5.59
CA SER A 341 -2.12 12.84 -6.25
C SER A 341 -2.35 14.25 -6.77
N GLN A 342 -3.60 14.60 -7.13
CA GLN A 342 -3.99 15.95 -7.52
C GLN A 342 -3.82 17.00 -6.41
N PHE A 343 -3.80 16.57 -5.14
CA PHE A 343 -3.60 17.42 -3.97
C PHE A 343 -2.15 17.42 -3.48
N VAL A 344 -1.27 16.62 -4.08
CA VAL A 344 0.15 16.60 -3.78
C VAL A 344 0.83 17.70 -4.58
N GLU A 345 1.26 18.77 -3.89
CA GLU A 345 1.98 19.88 -4.53
C GLU A 345 3.38 19.44 -5.02
N GLU A 346 4.15 18.75 -4.17
CA GLU A 346 5.51 18.29 -4.49
C GLU A 346 5.53 16.82 -4.91
N LYS A 347 5.05 16.53 -6.13
CA LYS A 347 4.99 15.15 -6.67
C LYS A 347 6.37 14.50 -6.84
N SER A 348 7.39 15.28 -7.18
CA SER A 348 8.77 14.80 -7.33
C SER A 348 9.37 14.32 -6.01
N GLU A 349 9.12 15.03 -4.91
CA GLU A 349 9.53 14.65 -3.56
C GLU A 349 8.85 13.34 -3.10
N LEU A 350 7.56 13.19 -3.39
CA LEU A 350 6.83 11.94 -3.12
C LEU A 350 7.44 10.75 -3.88
N VAL A 351 7.70 10.91 -5.18
CA VAL A 351 8.36 9.87 -5.99
C VAL A 351 9.73 9.54 -5.43
N GLN A 352 10.53 10.55 -5.06
CA GLN A 352 11.83 10.33 -4.43
C GLN A 352 11.69 9.50 -3.14
N THR A 353 10.79 9.90 -2.24
CA THR A 353 10.57 9.23 -0.94
C THR A 353 10.21 7.76 -1.13
N ILE A 354 9.31 7.46 -2.07
CA ILE A 354 8.90 6.08 -2.37
C ILE A 354 10.06 5.27 -2.95
N LEU A 355 10.87 5.83 -3.84
CA LEU A 355 12.04 5.14 -4.40
C LEU A 355 13.08 4.83 -3.30
N GLU A 356 13.29 5.73 -2.34
CA GLU A 356 14.18 5.48 -1.18
C GLU A 356 13.63 4.35 -0.30
N LEU A 357 12.32 4.34 -0.06
CA LEU A 357 11.64 3.31 0.73
C LEU A 357 11.63 1.94 0.04
N ILE A 358 11.56 1.87 -1.30
CA ILE A 358 11.64 0.59 -2.05
C ILE A 358 12.95 -0.14 -1.74
N ASP A 359 14.09 0.57 -1.73
CA ASP A 359 15.37 -0.05 -1.43
C ASP A 359 15.46 -0.52 0.03
N ALA A 360 14.88 0.26 0.96
CA ALA A 360 14.82 -0.11 2.37
C ALA A 360 13.96 -1.36 2.62
N CYS A 361 13.01 -1.68 1.72
CA CYS A 361 12.04 -2.77 1.85
C CYS A 361 12.28 -3.92 0.85
N THR A 362 13.53 -4.15 0.44
CA THR A 362 13.88 -5.09 -0.63
C THR A 362 13.38 -6.52 -0.37
N SER A 363 13.35 -6.97 0.89
CA SER A 363 12.93 -8.33 1.25
C SER A 363 11.42 -8.53 1.12
N GLU A 364 10.66 -7.46 1.36
CA GLU A 364 9.21 -7.40 1.32
C GLU A 364 8.72 -7.26 -0.13
N MET A 365 9.47 -6.59 -1.00
CA MET A 365 9.09 -6.29 -2.39
C MET A 365 8.73 -7.51 -3.24
N MET A 366 9.32 -8.67 -2.93
CA MET A 366 9.11 -9.93 -3.67
C MET A 366 7.92 -10.74 -3.14
N VAL A 367 7.33 -10.32 -2.02
CA VAL A 367 6.17 -11.00 -1.45
C VAL A 367 4.95 -10.66 -2.31
N GLY A 368 4.17 -11.68 -2.67
CA GLY A 368 2.94 -11.49 -3.43
C GLY A 368 1.93 -10.67 -2.63
N GLY A 369 1.57 -9.51 -3.18
CA GLY A 369 0.43 -8.69 -2.78
C GLY A 369 -0.74 -8.84 -3.76
N PHE A 370 -1.87 -8.25 -3.39
CA PHE A 370 -3.02 -8.13 -4.29
C PHE A 370 -3.08 -6.72 -4.83
N ILE A 371 -3.33 -6.56 -6.14
CA ILE A 371 -3.73 -5.26 -6.69
C ILE A 371 -5.25 -5.15 -6.54
N PRO A 372 -5.76 -4.21 -5.72
CA PRO A 372 -7.18 -3.88 -5.77
C PRO A 372 -7.50 -3.32 -7.17
N GLY A 373 -8.42 -3.97 -7.90
CA GLY A 373 -8.70 -3.61 -9.29
C GLY A 373 -9.85 -4.39 -9.92
N VAL A 374 -10.19 -4.02 -11.15
CA VAL A 374 -11.32 -4.57 -11.92
C VAL A 374 -11.12 -6.07 -12.15
N GLN A 375 -11.99 -6.87 -11.52
CA GLN A 375 -12.02 -8.31 -11.71
C GLN A 375 -12.73 -8.66 -13.02
N LEU A 376 -12.11 -9.52 -13.83
CA LEU A 376 -12.86 -10.26 -14.83
C LEU A 376 -13.71 -11.32 -14.11
N PRO A 377 -15.03 -11.38 -14.34
CA PRO A 377 -15.88 -12.36 -13.68
C PRO A 377 -15.35 -13.79 -13.84
N GLY A 378 -15.15 -14.48 -12.72
CA GLY A 378 -14.74 -15.89 -12.71
C GLY A 378 -13.22 -16.15 -12.75
N GLN A 379 -12.37 -15.13 -12.73
CA GLN A 379 -10.92 -15.31 -12.57
C GLN A 379 -10.44 -15.00 -11.14
N PRO A 380 -9.52 -15.81 -10.57
CA PRO A 380 -8.89 -15.47 -9.29
C PRO A 380 -8.03 -14.23 -9.45
N LEU A 381 -7.95 -13.38 -8.41
CA LEU A 381 -7.04 -12.23 -8.40
C LEU A 381 -5.60 -12.74 -8.57
N PRO A 382 -4.85 -12.26 -9.59
CA PRO A 382 -3.44 -12.55 -9.67
C PRO A 382 -2.73 -11.89 -8.49
N MET A 383 -1.91 -12.67 -7.80
CA MET A 383 -0.99 -12.14 -6.80
C MET A 383 0.23 -11.60 -7.51
N LEU A 384 0.47 -10.31 -7.36
CA LEU A 384 1.60 -9.62 -7.98
C LEU A 384 2.59 -9.20 -6.89
N PRO A 385 3.90 -9.25 -7.15
CA PRO A 385 4.88 -8.70 -6.22
C PRO A 385 4.52 -7.27 -5.82
N ILE A 386 4.71 -6.90 -4.55
CA ILE A 386 4.48 -5.53 -4.09
C ILE A 386 5.24 -4.52 -4.95
N TYR A 387 6.44 -4.90 -5.40
CA TYR A 387 7.21 -4.13 -6.37
C TYR A 387 6.38 -3.70 -7.58
N GLU A 388 5.70 -4.64 -8.24
CA GLU A 388 4.89 -4.35 -9.43
C GLU A 388 3.71 -3.44 -9.10
N VAL A 389 3.09 -3.62 -7.93
CA VAL A 389 1.99 -2.76 -7.45
C VAL A 389 2.45 -1.31 -7.31
N ILE A 390 3.57 -1.09 -6.62
CA ILE A 390 4.09 0.25 -6.36
C ILE A 390 4.58 0.90 -7.65
N VAL A 391 5.31 0.18 -8.49
CA VAL A 391 5.76 0.70 -9.79
C VAL A 391 4.57 1.09 -10.67
N THR A 392 3.50 0.28 -10.68
CA THR A 392 2.27 0.62 -11.41
C THR A 392 1.64 1.91 -10.88
N LYS A 393 1.60 2.11 -9.56
CA LYS A 393 1.09 3.35 -8.97
C LYS A 393 1.98 4.57 -9.31
N ILE A 394 3.30 4.42 -9.30
CA ILE A 394 4.23 5.49 -9.72
C ILE A 394 3.98 5.83 -11.20
N GLN A 395 3.81 4.83 -12.06
CA GLN A 395 3.50 5.02 -13.48
C GLN A 395 2.12 5.68 -13.70
N ALA A 396 1.12 5.32 -12.89
CA ALA A 396 -0.18 5.97 -12.92
C ALA A 396 -0.07 7.46 -12.54
N LEU A 397 0.71 7.79 -11.50
CA LEU A 397 1.03 9.17 -11.15
C LEU A 397 1.71 9.91 -12.32
N THR A 398 2.74 9.32 -12.93
CA THR A 398 3.49 9.99 -14.02
C THR A 398 2.63 10.24 -15.25
N ALA A 399 1.63 9.40 -15.52
CA ALA A 399 0.65 9.62 -16.59
C ALA A 399 -0.30 10.81 -16.33
N THR A 400 -0.38 11.31 -15.09
CA THR A 400 -1.25 12.43 -14.70
C THR A 400 -0.51 13.75 -14.47
N LEU A 401 0.80 13.79 -14.71
CA LEU A 401 1.61 14.99 -14.51
C LEU A 401 1.23 16.12 -15.47
N LEU A 402 1.28 17.35 -14.96
CA LEU A 402 1.26 18.54 -15.79
C LEU A 402 2.63 18.74 -16.47
N PRO A 403 2.71 19.40 -17.65
CA PRO A 403 3.96 19.59 -18.37
C PRO A 403 5.09 20.21 -17.53
N GLU A 404 4.76 21.17 -16.68
CA GLU A 404 5.68 21.84 -15.76
C GLU A 404 6.24 20.92 -14.66
N GLU A 405 5.56 19.83 -14.33
CA GLU A 405 5.95 18.87 -13.27
C GLU A 405 6.85 17.75 -13.82
N VAL A 406 6.81 17.51 -15.13
CA VAL A 406 7.51 16.39 -15.78
C VAL A 406 9.01 16.48 -15.58
N GLU A 407 9.61 17.67 -15.73
CA GLU A 407 11.06 17.85 -15.65
C GLU A 407 11.60 17.44 -14.28
N ASP A 408 10.94 17.87 -13.20
CA ASP A 408 11.36 17.58 -11.84
C ASP A 408 11.26 16.08 -11.51
N VAL A 409 10.18 15.43 -11.94
CA VAL A 409 10.00 13.98 -11.75
C VAL A 409 11.02 13.17 -12.57
N VAL A 410 11.28 13.55 -13.83
CA VAL A 410 12.31 12.90 -14.66
C VAL A 410 13.70 13.04 -14.04
N ARG A 411 14.03 14.21 -13.48
CA ARG A 411 15.31 14.45 -12.79
C ARG A 411 15.48 13.52 -11.59
N VAL A 412 14.44 13.35 -10.78
CA VAL A 412 14.43 12.38 -9.67
C VAL A 412 14.65 10.96 -10.19
N LEU A 413 13.88 10.53 -11.20
CA LEU A 413 14.00 9.18 -11.73
C LEU A 413 15.41 8.87 -12.26
N LEU A 414 16.01 9.78 -13.04
CA LEU A 414 17.39 9.60 -13.57
C LEU A 414 18.44 9.52 -12.47
N LYS A 415 18.28 10.29 -11.38
CA LYS A 415 19.11 10.19 -10.18
C LYS A 415 19.07 8.76 -9.60
N PHE A 416 17.89 8.14 -9.53
CA PHE A 416 17.73 6.78 -8.99
C PHE A 416 18.19 5.68 -9.95
N VAL A 417 18.05 5.84 -11.27
CA VAL A 417 18.59 4.86 -12.25
C VAL A 417 20.09 4.64 -12.05
N SER A 418 20.79 5.69 -11.64
CA SER A 418 22.23 5.67 -11.34
C SER A 418 22.58 5.01 -10.00
N GLN A 419 21.60 4.68 -9.16
CA GLN A 419 21.83 4.04 -7.86
C GLN A 419 21.74 2.51 -7.96
N PRO A 420 22.45 1.75 -7.11
CA PRO A 420 22.21 0.31 -6.93
C PRO A 420 20.87 0.07 -6.22
N GLY A 421 20.33 -1.15 -6.26
CA GLY A 421 19.06 -1.50 -5.59
C GLY A 421 17.87 -1.72 -6.53
N LEU A 422 16.68 -1.93 -5.95
CA LEU A 422 15.42 -2.07 -6.67
C LEU A 422 14.86 -0.73 -7.16
N SER A 423 15.14 0.37 -6.45
CA SER A 423 14.74 1.73 -6.80
C SER A 423 15.20 2.13 -8.21
N GLY A 424 16.44 1.79 -8.58
CA GLY A 424 16.98 2.07 -9.91
C GLY A 424 16.26 1.30 -11.03
N PHE A 425 15.78 0.09 -10.76
CA PHE A 425 14.93 -0.65 -11.70
C PHE A 425 13.54 -0.01 -11.81
N ALA A 426 12.91 0.31 -10.67
CA ALA A 426 11.62 1.00 -10.63
C ALA A 426 11.67 2.34 -11.39
N ALA A 427 12.74 3.11 -11.20
CA ALA A 427 12.97 4.36 -11.91
C ALA A 427 13.17 4.14 -13.41
N SER A 428 13.95 3.14 -13.81
CA SER A 428 14.15 2.80 -15.22
C SER A 428 12.85 2.35 -15.89
N ASP A 429 12.05 1.53 -15.23
CA ASP A 429 10.77 1.05 -15.77
C ASP A 429 9.75 2.18 -15.88
N THR A 430 9.73 3.11 -14.91
CA THR A 430 8.89 4.31 -14.97
C THR A 430 9.30 5.23 -16.11
N LEU A 431 10.60 5.47 -16.31
CA LEU A 431 11.09 6.30 -17.43
C LEU A 431 10.77 5.67 -18.80
N VAL A 432 10.90 4.35 -18.92
CA VAL A 432 10.51 3.63 -20.14
C VAL A 432 9.01 3.70 -20.39
N PHE A 433 8.19 3.59 -19.33
CA PHE A 433 6.76 3.81 -19.42
C PHE A 433 6.42 5.23 -19.93
N MET A 434 7.02 6.27 -19.33
CA MET A 434 6.82 7.65 -19.75
C MET A 434 7.26 7.86 -21.22
N ALA A 435 8.40 7.31 -21.63
CA ALA A 435 8.88 7.41 -23.01
C ALA A 435 7.95 6.70 -24.01
N ARG A 436 7.40 5.54 -23.64
CA ARG A 436 6.51 4.75 -24.50
C ARG A 436 5.15 5.42 -24.74
N TYR A 437 4.61 6.09 -23.74
CA TYR A 437 3.29 6.73 -23.80
C TYR A 437 3.35 8.25 -23.99
N GLY A 438 4.56 8.83 -23.98
CA GLY A 438 4.82 10.23 -24.27
C GLY A 438 4.93 10.53 -25.77
N THR A 439 5.36 11.74 -26.11
CA THR A 439 5.63 12.13 -27.49
C THR A 439 6.95 11.53 -27.98
N GLU A 440 7.09 11.37 -29.30
CA GLU A 440 8.36 11.01 -29.95
C GLU A 440 9.51 11.93 -29.50
N SER A 441 9.26 13.24 -29.48
CA SER A 441 10.23 14.23 -29.01
C SER A 441 10.68 14.01 -27.57
N PHE A 442 9.75 13.64 -26.67
CA PHE A 442 10.08 13.35 -25.28
C PHE A 442 10.96 12.10 -25.15
N CYS A 443 10.67 11.03 -25.89
CA CYS A 443 11.51 9.84 -25.91
C CYS A 443 12.93 10.16 -26.41
N PHE A 444 13.04 10.98 -27.46
CA PHE A 444 14.32 11.43 -27.98
C PHE A 444 15.11 12.27 -26.99
N GLU A 445 14.49 13.26 -26.36
CA GLU A 445 15.11 14.09 -25.33
C GLU A 445 15.60 13.25 -24.14
N LEU A 446 14.79 12.31 -23.67
CA LEU A 446 15.16 11.41 -22.58
C LEU A 446 16.33 10.48 -22.97
N PHE A 447 16.37 10.00 -24.21
CA PHE A 447 17.50 9.24 -24.74
C PHE A 447 18.78 10.08 -24.70
N GLN A 448 18.75 11.31 -25.23
CA GLN A 448 19.90 12.22 -25.21
C GLN A 448 20.36 12.55 -23.78
N LEU A 449 19.42 12.79 -22.87
CA LEU A 449 19.71 13.07 -21.47
C LEU A 449 20.37 11.88 -20.77
N SER A 450 19.92 10.66 -21.08
CA SER A 450 20.54 9.43 -20.55
C SER A 450 21.98 9.26 -21.06
N GLU A 451 22.24 9.52 -22.35
CA GLU A 451 23.59 9.47 -22.92
C GLU A 451 24.52 10.50 -22.31
N GLN A 452 24.04 11.74 -22.16
CA GLN A 452 24.79 12.82 -21.55
C GLN A 452 25.14 12.46 -20.10
N THR A 453 24.19 11.92 -19.34
CA THR A 453 24.42 11.48 -17.96
C THR A 453 25.50 10.38 -17.89
N ILE A 454 25.50 9.42 -18.82
CA ILE A 454 26.54 8.38 -18.87
C ILE A 454 27.90 8.99 -19.19
N ALA A 455 27.97 9.92 -20.14
CA ALA A 455 29.21 10.59 -20.52
C ALA A 455 29.78 11.39 -19.35
N ASP A 456 28.95 12.16 -18.65
CA ASP A 456 29.35 12.97 -17.50
C ASP A 456 29.88 12.10 -16.34
N LEU A 457 29.22 10.97 -16.05
CA LEU A 457 29.67 10.03 -15.02
C LEU A 457 30.95 9.28 -15.40
N SER A 458 31.13 8.97 -16.70
CA SER A 458 32.33 8.29 -17.20
C SER A 458 33.56 9.19 -17.16
N CYS A 459 33.40 10.51 -17.25
CA CYS A 459 34.48 11.49 -17.07
C CYS A 459 34.99 11.57 -15.62
N LEU A 460 34.20 11.09 -14.65
CA LEU A 460 34.53 11.15 -13.21
C LEU A 460 35.12 9.85 -12.67
N THR A 461 35.04 8.73 -13.40
CA THR A 461 35.49 7.41 -12.94
C THR A 461 36.09 6.57 -14.06
N ASP A 462 37.34 6.10 -13.89
CA ASP A 462 38.08 5.31 -14.90
C ASP A 462 37.51 3.89 -15.15
N THR A 463 36.43 3.51 -14.47
CA THR A 463 35.77 2.20 -14.64
C THR A 463 34.26 2.39 -14.81
N LEU A 464 33.69 1.73 -15.83
CA LEU A 464 32.24 1.54 -16.00
C LEU A 464 31.71 0.74 -14.81
N SER A 465 31.41 1.45 -13.72
CA SER A 465 30.84 0.87 -12.51
C SER A 465 29.46 0.28 -12.79
N VAL A 466 28.96 -0.60 -11.90
CA VAL A 466 27.60 -1.17 -11.97
C VAL A 466 26.52 -0.08 -12.13
N LYS A 467 26.77 1.13 -11.62
CA LYS A 467 25.89 2.30 -11.78
C LYS A 467 25.72 2.70 -13.26
N ASN A 468 26.79 2.65 -14.04
CA ASN A 468 26.75 3.01 -15.46
C ASN A 468 26.05 1.92 -16.29
N GLN A 469 26.04 0.67 -15.84
CA GLN A 469 25.39 -0.43 -16.58
C GLN A 469 23.86 -0.28 -16.65
N ARG A 470 23.23 0.27 -15.62
CA ARG A 470 21.77 0.48 -15.58
C ARG A 470 21.34 1.64 -16.46
N LEU A 471 22.06 2.76 -16.40
CA LEU A 471 21.86 3.85 -17.34
C LEU A 471 22.06 3.38 -18.79
N VAL A 472 23.13 2.62 -19.07
CA VAL A 472 23.35 2.02 -20.39
C VAL A 472 22.19 1.11 -20.80
N ALA A 473 21.65 0.31 -19.87
CA ALA A 473 20.49 -0.54 -20.14
C ALA A 473 19.22 0.29 -20.43
N LEU A 474 18.98 1.38 -19.69
CA LEU A 474 17.91 2.33 -19.97
C LEU A 474 18.08 2.94 -21.35
N THR A 475 19.25 3.50 -21.67
CA THR A 475 19.57 4.10 -22.97
C THR A 475 19.30 3.13 -24.12
N ARG A 476 19.66 1.85 -23.96
CA ARG A 476 19.34 0.81 -24.94
C ARG A 476 17.84 0.58 -25.09
N ARG A 477 17.09 0.52 -23.98
CA ARG A 477 15.62 0.37 -24.02
C ARG A 477 14.94 1.56 -24.70
N LEU A 478 15.43 2.78 -24.43
CA LEU A 478 14.93 4.00 -25.07
C LEU A 478 15.23 4.01 -26.57
N ALA A 479 16.41 3.57 -26.99
CA ALA A 479 16.78 3.50 -28.41
C ALA A 479 15.79 2.69 -29.25
N PHE A 480 15.25 1.60 -28.71
CA PHE A 480 14.23 0.78 -29.38
C PHE A 480 12.87 1.47 -29.57
N MET A 481 12.62 2.56 -28.85
CA MET A 481 11.35 3.29 -28.91
C MET A 481 11.46 4.56 -29.74
N LEU A 482 12.66 4.94 -30.19
CA LEU A 482 12.87 6.09 -31.04
C LEU A 482 12.30 5.86 -32.44
N ALA A 483 11.88 6.94 -33.08
CA ALA A 483 11.34 6.86 -34.43
C ALA A 483 12.44 6.60 -35.46
N PRO A 484 12.09 6.06 -36.64
CA PRO A 484 13.04 5.86 -37.75
C PRO A 484 13.74 7.15 -38.23
N SER A 485 13.18 8.33 -37.91
CA SER A 485 13.78 9.64 -38.15
C SER A 485 15.03 9.89 -37.28
N ASP A 486 15.09 9.33 -36.08
CA ASP A 486 16.12 9.58 -35.07
C ASP A 486 17.30 8.60 -35.16
N THR A 487 17.20 7.67 -36.09
CA THR A 487 18.14 6.61 -36.34
C THR A 487 19.62 7.02 -36.56
N PRO A 488 19.94 8.13 -37.27
CA PRO A 488 21.32 8.61 -37.33
C PRO A 488 21.88 9.08 -35.97
N LYS A 489 21.04 9.29 -34.96
CA LYS A 489 21.46 9.57 -33.58
C LYS A 489 21.76 8.27 -32.82
N ILE A 490 20.89 7.27 -32.92
CA ILE A 490 21.04 5.92 -32.33
C ILE A 490 22.39 5.31 -32.72
N ALA A 491 22.67 5.41 -34.00
CA ALA A 491 23.94 5.13 -34.64
C ALA A 491 25.21 5.63 -33.97
N SER A 492 25.16 6.89 -33.53
CA SER A 492 26.30 7.64 -33.06
C SER A 492 26.55 7.36 -31.57
N SER A 493 25.57 6.74 -30.91
CA SER A 493 25.63 6.31 -29.52
C SER A 493 26.65 5.19 -29.35
N PRO A 494 27.66 5.37 -28.47
CA PRO A 494 28.57 4.28 -28.12
C PRO A 494 27.92 3.22 -27.21
N TYR A 495 26.70 3.44 -26.74
CA TYR A 495 26.05 2.63 -25.70
C TYR A 495 25.00 1.67 -26.26
N VAL A 496 24.50 1.91 -27.48
CA VAL A 496 23.56 1.03 -28.19
C VAL A 496 24.34 -0.02 -29.01
N PRO A 497 24.21 -1.32 -28.69
CA PRO A 497 24.93 -2.35 -29.42
C PRO A 497 24.34 -2.53 -30.82
N ILE A 498 25.23 -2.77 -31.79
CA ILE A 498 24.93 -2.72 -33.23
C ILE A 498 23.94 -3.81 -33.67
N ASN A 499 23.80 -4.89 -32.90
CA ASN A 499 22.79 -5.93 -33.16
C ASN A 499 21.35 -5.48 -32.86
N GLN A 500 21.17 -4.27 -32.33
CA GLN A 500 19.86 -3.66 -32.08
C GLN A 500 19.51 -2.59 -33.13
N TRP A 501 20.38 -2.37 -34.11
CA TRP A 501 20.11 -1.48 -35.24
C TRP A 501 19.24 -2.23 -36.25
N ASP A 502 18.19 -1.59 -36.77
CA ASP A 502 17.44 -2.14 -37.90
C ASP A 502 18.20 -1.90 -39.23
N GLU A 503 17.77 -2.53 -40.33
CA GLU A 503 18.46 -2.42 -41.63
C GLU A 503 18.52 -0.96 -42.11
N ASP A 504 17.43 -0.22 -41.92
CA ASP A 504 17.34 1.20 -42.27
C ASP A 504 18.31 2.05 -41.43
N SER A 505 18.51 1.66 -40.17
CA SER A 505 19.47 2.28 -39.28
C SER A 505 20.88 2.13 -39.78
N VAL A 506 21.27 0.92 -40.14
CA VAL A 506 22.62 0.71 -40.66
C VAL A 506 22.83 1.47 -41.96
N GLU A 507 21.85 1.51 -42.87
CA GLU A 507 21.96 2.28 -44.11
C GLU A 507 22.08 3.78 -43.85
N VAL A 508 21.29 4.36 -42.93
CA VAL A 508 21.40 5.78 -42.56
C VAL A 508 22.76 6.09 -41.92
N ILE A 509 23.32 5.14 -41.17
CA ILE A 509 24.65 5.27 -40.55
C ILE A 509 25.73 5.22 -41.59
N LEU A 510 25.70 4.22 -42.46
CA LEU A 510 26.67 4.09 -43.54
C LEU A 510 26.55 5.27 -44.51
N ALA A 511 25.34 5.78 -44.75
CA ALA A 511 25.10 6.98 -45.54
C ALA A 511 25.62 8.24 -44.83
N SER A 512 25.39 8.40 -43.53
CA SER A 512 25.94 9.54 -42.76
C SER A 512 27.48 9.47 -42.67
N LEU A 513 28.07 8.27 -42.56
CA LEU A 513 29.50 7.98 -42.72
C LEU A 513 29.99 8.14 -44.18
N LEU A 514 29.13 8.47 -45.15
CA LEU A 514 29.54 8.83 -46.51
C LEU A 514 29.38 10.34 -46.78
N ILE A 515 28.63 11.06 -45.94
CA ILE A 515 28.31 12.49 -46.11
C ILE A 515 29.29 13.41 -45.36
N VAL A 516 30.09 12.89 -44.42
CA VAL A 516 31.03 13.72 -43.64
C VAL A 516 32.22 14.16 -44.49
N GLU A 517 32.30 15.48 -44.77
CA GLU A 517 33.39 16.11 -45.54
C GLU A 517 34.73 16.18 -44.78
N GLU A 518 34.75 16.04 -43.45
CA GLU A 518 35.98 16.04 -42.63
C GLU A 518 36.05 14.85 -41.65
N TRP A 519 36.96 13.91 -41.93
CA TRP A 519 37.24 12.76 -41.07
C TRP A 519 38.39 13.07 -40.10
N THR A 520 38.14 12.96 -38.80
CA THR A 520 39.19 12.99 -37.77
C THR A 520 39.65 11.56 -37.44
N VAL A 521 40.93 11.40 -37.13
CA VAL A 521 41.56 10.11 -36.76
C VAL A 521 40.82 9.43 -35.60
N ALA A 522 40.41 10.20 -34.58
CA ALA A 522 39.66 9.68 -33.43
C ALA A 522 38.26 9.12 -33.80
N ARG A 523 37.60 9.67 -34.82
CA ARG A 523 36.32 9.14 -35.32
C ARG A 523 36.52 7.86 -36.11
N LEU A 524 37.57 7.80 -36.92
CA LEU A 524 37.99 6.57 -37.60
C LEU A 524 38.28 5.47 -36.57
N GLU A 525 39.13 5.73 -35.56
CA GLU A 525 39.44 4.78 -34.47
C GLU A 525 38.18 4.24 -33.77
N LYS A 526 37.22 5.11 -33.46
CA LYS A 526 35.95 4.71 -32.83
C LYS A 526 35.09 3.85 -33.77
N LEU A 527 35.06 4.17 -35.07
CA LEU A 527 34.40 3.36 -36.09
C LEU A 527 35.06 1.98 -36.22
N VAL A 528 36.39 1.92 -36.26
CA VAL A 528 37.16 0.65 -36.31
C VAL A 528 36.81 -0.22 -35.11
N SER A 529 36.92 0.34 -33.90
CA SER A 529 36.64 -0.40 -32.66
C SER A 529 35.19 -0.89 -32.59
N SER A 530 34.25 -0.11 -33.15
CA SER A 530 32.84 -0.51 -33.24
C SER A 530 32.65 -1.63 -34.26
N CYS A 531 33.28 -1.54 -35.43
CA CYS A 531 33.25 -2.57 -36.47
C CYS A 531 33.90 -3.88 -36.01
N GLU A 532 35.05 -3.82 -35.34
CA GLU A 532 35.69 -5.00 -34.76
C GLU A 532 34.75 -5.70 -33.76
N LYS A 533 33.99 -4.96 -32.95
CA LYS A 533 33.00 -5.56 -32.04
C LYS A 533 31.81 -6.21 -32.77
N ILE A 534 31.39 -5.70 -33.95
CA ILE A 534 30.36 -6.34 -34.80
C ILE A 534 30.89 -7.66 -35.36
N VAL A 535 32.07 -7.56 -35.94
CA VAL A 535 32.67 -8.55 -36.81
C VAL A 535 33.17 -9.77 -36.01
N TRP A 536 33.65 -9.54 -34.78
CA TRP A 536 34.20 -10.59 -33.92
C TRP A 536 33.20 -11.15 -32.90
N ASN A 537 31.90 -10.80 -32.98
CA ASN A 537 30.89 -11.39 -32.11
C ASN A 537 30.39 -12.73 -32.70
N PRO A 538 30.74 -13.89 -32.11
CA PRO A 538 30.57 -15.20 -32.76
C PRO A 538 29.11 -15.54 -33.08
N GLY A 539 28.16 -15.06 -32.26
CA GLY A 539 26.73 -15.30 -32.46
C GLY A 539 26.06 -14.46 -33.55
N LEU A 540 26.73 -13.42 -34.05
CA LEU A 540 26.21 -12.50 -35.08
C LEU A 540 26.81 -12.76 -36.46
N SER A 541 27.97 -13.41 -36.54
CA SER A 541 28.69 -13.74 -37.79
C SER A 541 27.84 -14.54 -38.82
N THR A 542 26.79 -15.23 -38.38
CA THR A 542 25.89 -16.01 -39.25
C THR A 542 24.61 -15.28 -39.65
N SER A 543 24.35 -14.09 -39.10
CA SER A 543 23.14 -13.32 -39.41
C SER A 543 23.21 -12.74 -40.83
N PRO A 544 22.17 -12.88 -41.67
CA PRO A 544 22.07 -12.22 -42.98
C PRO A 544 22.29 -10.69 -42.89
N PHE A 545 21.87 -10.10 -41.77
CA PHE A 545 22.08 -8.69 -41.44
C PHE A 545 23.57 -8.34 -41.34
N CYS A 546 24.37 -9.11 -40.58
CA CYS A 546 25.80 -8.85 -40.45
C CYS A 546 26.54 -9.01 -41.78
N LYS A 547 26.09 -9.90 -42.67
CA LYS A 547 26.65 -10.01 -44.02
C LYS A 547 26.39 -8.75 -44.84
N LYS A 548 25.17 -8.22 -44.84
CA LYS A 548 24.85 -6.94 -45.50
C LYS A 548 25.66 -5.78 -44.93
N VAL A 549 25.79 -5.68 -43.59
CA VAL A 549 26.59 -4.64 -42.92
C VAL A 549 28.06 -4.71 -43.35
N VAL A 550 28.64 -5.91 -43.40
CA VAL A 550 30.04 -6.12 -43.84
C VAL A 550 30.24 -5.78 -45.31
N VAL A 551 29.33 -6.22 -46.20
CA VAL A 551 29.36 -5.87 -47.64
C VAL A 551 29.33 -4.36 -47.81
N ARG A 552 28.43 -3.69 -47.10
CA ARG A 552 28.25 -2.25 -47.22
C ARG A 552 29.39 -1.45 -46.61
N LEU A 553 29.99 -1.93 -45.52
CA LEU A 553 31.27 -1.42 -44.99
C LEU A 553 32.41 -1.56 -46.01
N CYS A 554 32.49 -2.70 -46.71
CA CYS A 554 33.48 -2.89 -47.77
C CYS A 554 33.27 -1.90 -48.92
N GLU A 555 32.04 -1.65 -49.35
CA GLU A 555 31.75 -0.66 -50.40
C GLU A 555 32.07 0.78 -49.96
N VAL A 556 31.81 1.12 -48.70
CA VAL A 556 32.20 2.42 -48.12
C VAL A 556 33.72 2.54 -48.13
N LEU A 557 34.44 1.53 -47.64
CA LEU A 557 35.90 1.49 -47.65
C LEU A 557 36.48 1.54 -49.08
N GLU A 558 35.81 0.93 -50.06
CA GLU A 558 36.20 0.97 -51.47
C GLU A 558 36.03 2.37 -52.06
N LYS A 559 34.93 3.06 -51.76
CA LYS A 559 34.75 4.49 -52.11
C LYS A 559 35.80 5.38 -51.44
N PHE A 560 36.12 5.12 -50.18
CA PHE A 560 37.20 5.81 -49.48
C PHE A 560 38.57 5.54 -50.09
N SER A 561 38.85 4.31 -50.57
CA SER A 561 40.11 3.98 -51.27
C SER A 561 40.37 4.86 -52.50
N GLY A 562 39.29 5.30 -53.18
CA GLY A 562 39.37 6.29 -54.26
C GLY A 562 39.72 7.70 -53.79
N ILE A 563 39.26 8.11 -52.60
CA ILE A 563 39.58 9.40 -51.96
C ILE A 563 41.02 9.39 -51.40
N PHE A 564 41.52 8.24 -50.95
CA PHE A 564 42.88 8.08 -50.41
C PHE A 564 43.99 8.36 -51.44
N HIS A 565 43.69 8.31 -52.74
CA HIS A 565 44.64 8.75 -53.75
C HIS A 565 44.98 10.25 -53.63
N PHE A 566 44.13 11.04 -52.95
CA PHE A 566 44.33 12.47 -52.69
C PHE A 566 44.96 12.77 -51.31
N ILE A 567 44.79 11.91 -50.31
CA ILE A 567 45.24 12.15 -48.91
C ILE A 567 46.57 11.42 -48.64
N ASN A 568 47.61 11.74 -49.41
CA ASN A 568 48.91 11.09 -49.28
C ASN A 568 49.88 11.84 -48.34
N LYS A 569 49.37 12.43 -47.23
CA LYS A 569 50.19 13.28 -46.34
C LYS A 569 50.20 12.90 -44.86
N ASP A 570 49.33 12.02 -44.38
CA ASP A 570 49.30 11.66 -42.96
C ASP A 570 49.43 10.14 -42.73
N GLN A 571 50.59 9.73 -42.19
CA GLN A 571 50.97 8.32 -42.02
C GLN A 571 50.11 7.58 -40.98
N GLY A 572 49.53 8.29 -39.99
CA GLY A 572 48.68 7.70 -38.95
C GLY A 572 47.35 7.19 -39.49
N THR A 573 46.71 7.96 -40.38
CA THR A 573 45.43 7.62 -41.00
C THR A 573 45.56 6.41 -41.94
N CYS A 574 46.66 6.29 -42.68
CA CYS A 574 46.96 5.12 -43.51
C CYS A 574 47.15 3.83 -42.71
N TYR A 575 47.75 3.90 -41.51
CA TYR A 575 47.96 2.73 -40.65
C TYR A 575 46.65 2.20 -40.08
N LEU A 576 45.79 3.10 -39.59
CA LEU A 576 44.47 2.75 -39.05
C LEU A 576 43.58 2.09 -40.09
N VAL A 577 43.52 2.65 -41.30
CA VAL A 577 42.71 2.12 -42.40
C VAL A 577 43.22 0.76 -42.86
N LYS A 578 44.54 0.54 -42.89
CA LYS A 578 45.12 -0.79 -43.11
C LYS A 578 44.73 -1.78 -42.02
N LEU A 579 44.68 -1.34 -40.77
CA LEU A 579 44.21 -2.18 -39.67
C LEU A 579 42.74 -2.56 -39.85
N VAL A 580 41.87 -1.60 -40.23
CA VAL A 580 40.44 -1.87 -40.53
C VAL A 580 40.30 -2.87 -41.66
N LEU A 581 40.96 -2.61 -42.79
CA LEU A 581 40.91 -3.47 -43.96
C LEU A 581 41.40 -4.87 -43.61
N SER A 582 42.49 -4.99 -42.84
CA SER A 582 43.00 -6.28 -42.38
C SER A 582 42.01 -7.01 -41.47
N SER A 583 41.41 -6.31 -40.49
CA SER A 583 40.43 -6.90 -39.56
C SER A 583 39.13 -7.31 -40.27
N VAL A 584 38.65 -6.50 -41.23
CA VAL A 584 37.46 -6.79 -42.04
C VAL A 584 37.73 -7.95 -43.00
N LEU A 585 38.86 -7.95 -43.71
CA LEU A 585 39.26 -9.04 -44.61
C LEU A 585 39.46 -10.36 -43.87
N GLN A 586 40.07 -10.31 -42.67
CA GLN A 586 40.26 -11.50 -41.83
C GLN A 586 38.91 -12.08 -41.42
N ALA A 587 37.94 -11.26 -41.05
CA ALA A 587 36.64 -11.78 -40.66
C ALA A 587 35.75 -12.24 -41.82
N VAL A 588 35.84 -11.57 -42.97
CA VAL A 588 35.26 -12.06 -44.23
C VAL A 588 35.83 -13.43 -44.57
N SER A 589 37.13 -13.64 -44.35
CA SER A 589 37.78 -14.94 -44.59
C SER A 589 37.33 -16.06 -43.63
N THR A 590 36.74 -15.72 -42.48
CA THR A 590 36.18 -16.68 -41.52
C THR A 590 34.70 -17.02 -41.74
N LEU A 591 34.03 -16.32 -42.66
CA LEU A 591 32.67 -16.66 -43.06
C LEU A 591 32.69 -17.95 -43.90
N ASP A 592 31.87 -18.93 -43.51
CA ASP A 592 31.74 -20.20 -44.24
C ASP A 592 31.23 -19.94 -45.68
N PRO A 593 32.07 -20.17 -46.72
CA PRO A 593 31.74 -19.83 -48.09
C PRO A 593 30.57 -20.66 -48.64
N THR A 594 30.24 -21.79 -47.98
CA THR A 594 29.11 -22.65 -48.38
C THR A 594 27.74 -22.10 -47.99
N LYS A 595 27.70 -21.01 -47.20
CA LYS A 595 26.47 -20.37 -46.71
C LYS A 595 26.25 -18.97 -47.28
N ILE A 596 27.05 -18.55 -48.25
CA ILE A 596 26.97 -17.24 -48.90
C ILE A 596 26.21 -17.44 -50.21
N ASP A 597 25.11 -16.71 -50.43
CA ASP A 597 24.42 -16.79 -51.72
C ASP A 597 25.33 -16.30 -52.86
N GLU A 598 25.11 -16.79 -54.09
CA GLU A 598 25.97 -16.51 -55.23
C GLU A 598 26.07 -15.01 -55.56
N GLU A 599 25.04 -14.22 -55.22
CA GLU A 599 24.98 -12.78 -55.47
C GLU A 599 25.93 -12.00 -54.53
N THR A 600 25.97 -12.38 -53.25
CA THR A 600 26.90 -11.85 -52.25
C THR A 600 28.33 -12.35 -52.50
N HIS A 601 28.48 -13.58 -53.01
CA HIS A 601 29.80 -14.14 -53.32
C HIS A 601 30.49 -13.42 -54.50
N HIS A 602 29.72 -12.86 -55.43
CA HIS A 602 30.24 -12.00 -56.50
C HIS A 602 30.61 -10.60 -56.02
N GLN A 603 29.85 -10.00 -55.10
CA GLN A 603 30.17 -8.69 -54.52
C GLN A 603 31.36 -8.71 -53.55
N VAL A 604 31.57 -9.82 -52.82
CA VAL A 604 32.63 -9.97 -51.80
C VAL A 604 33.91 -10.61 -52.37
N SER A 605 33.93 -11.01 -53.64
CA SER A 605 35.10 -11.69 -54.20
C SER A 605 36.35 -10.80 -54.17
N ILE A 606 37.35 -11.20 -53.37
CA ILE A 606 38.68 -10.59 -53.22
C ILE A 606 39.42 -10.45 -54.59
N HIS A 607 38.89 -11.07 -55.63
CA HIS A 607 39.41 -11.00 -57.00
C HIS A 607 39.00 -9.76 -57.79
N SER A 608 38.06 -8.93 -57.30
CA SER A 608 37.70 -7.65 -57.94
C SER A 608 38.62 -6.49 -57.57
N LEU A 609 39.46 -6.63 -56.54
CA LEU A 609 40.46 -5.62 -56.18
C LEU A 609 41.58 -5.58 -57.24
N SER A 610 41.80 -4.38 -57.80
CA SER A 610 42.88 -4.11 -58.76
C SER A 610 44.25 -4.49 -58.20
N PRO A 611 45.28 -4.72 -59.04
CA PRO A 611 46.64 -5.03 -58.58
C PRO A 611 47.30 -3.94 -57.71
N LEU A 612 46.72 -2.74 -57.62
CA LEU A 612 47.13 -1.67 -56.72
C LEU A 612 46.43 -1.72 -55.35
N GLN A 613 45.31 -2.45 -55.24
CA GLN A 613 44.50 -2.61 -54.03
C GLN A 613 44.81 -3.90 -53.26
N ARG A 614 45.48 -4.88 -53.90
CA ARG A 614 46.19 -5.98 -53.20
C ARG A 614 47.55 -5.50 -52.74
#